data_AF-A0A349TFB2-F1
#
_entry.id   AF-A0A349TFB2-F1
#
_cell.length_a   1.000
_cell.length_b   1.000
_cell.length_c   1.000
_cell.angle_alpha   90.00
_cell.angle_beta   90.00
_cell.angle_gamma   90.00
#
_symmetry.space_group_name_H-M   'P 1'
#
loop_
_entity.id
_entity.type
_entity.pdbx_description
1 polymer ?
#
loop_
_entity_poly.entity_id
_entity_poly.type
_entity_poly.pdbx_seq_one_letter_code
_entity_poly.pdbx_strand_id
1 'polypeptide(L)' 'MIAGMVQHAMMRALKCIAVVAALCAAPVNAEDTAPTPEPIWAFEESDIPVDPEFHFGVLENGMRYILREN' A
#
# COMPACT_ATOMS: atom_id res chain seq x y z
N MET A 1 -19.96 -7.78 -49.22
CA MET A 1 -19.21 -6.86 -48.34
C MET A 1 -19.55 -7.00 -46.84
N ILE A 2 -20.78 -7.35 -46.47
CA ILE A 2 -21.24 -7.45 -45.07
C ILE A 2 -20.58 -8.60 -44.28
N ALA A 3 -20.43 -9.78 -44.92
CA ALA A 3 -19.83 -10.97 -44.30
C ALA A 3 -18.35 -10.78 -43.90
N GLY A 4 -17.57 -10.02 -44.68
CA GLY A 4 -16.19 -9.72 -44.35
C GLY A 4 -16.05 -8.84 -43.11
N MET A 5 -16.95 -7.86 -42.95
CA MET A 5 -16.95 -6.95 -41.79
C MET A 5 -17.26 -7.69 -40.47
N VAL A 6 -18.20 -8.63 -40.51
CA VAL A 6 -18.57 -9.47 -39.35
C VAL A 6 -17.42 -10.41 -38.96
N GLN A 7 -16.71 -10.99 -39.93
CA GLN A 7 -15.57 -11.87 -39.69
C GLN A 7 -14.40 -11.14 -38.99
N HIS A 8 -14.11 -9.90 -39.41
CA HIS A 8 -13.06 -9.08 -38.81
C HIS A 8 -13.43 -8.62 -37.39
N ALA A 9 -14.71 -8.27 -37.18
CA ALA A 9 -15.21 -7.91 -35.86
C ALA A 9 -15.14 -9.10 -34.89
N MET A 10 -15.52 -10.31 -35.33
CA MET A 10 -15.47 -11.52 -34.53
C MET A 10 -14.02 -11.92 -34.16
N MET A 11 -13.10 -11.83 -35.12
CA MET A 11 -11.69 -12.15 -34.88
C MET A 11 -11.01 -11.16 -33.92
N ARG A 12 -11.40 -9.88 -33.96
CA ARG A 12 -10.95 -8.87 -32.99
C ARG A 12 -11.48 -9.15 -31.59
N ALA A 13 -12.78 -9.46 -31.47
CA ALA A 13 -13.39 -9.79 -30.18
C ALA A 13 -12.73 -11.03 -29.54
N LEU A 14 -12.49 -12.09 -30.33
CA LEU A 14 -11.84 -13.30 -29.84
C LEU A 14 -10.41 -13.04 -29.31
N LYS A 15 -9.64 -12.19 -30.01
CA LYS A 15 -8.31 -11.77 -29.55
C LYS A 15 -8.37 -10.97 -28.26
N CYS A 16 -9.31 -10.02 -28.15
CA CYS A 16 -9.49 -9.23 -26.92
C CYS A 16 -9.82 -10.12 -25.73
N ILE A 17 -10.72 -11.09 -25.90
CA ILE A 17 -11.10 -12.04 -24.86
C ILE A 17 -9.89 -12.90 -24.43
N ALA A 18 -9.11 -13.40 -25.39
CA ALA A 18 -7.92 -14.19 -25.09
C ALA A 18 -6.86 -13.40 -24.30
N VAL A 19 -6.66 -12.12 -24.64
CA VAL A 19 -5.73 -11.25 -23.90
C VAL A 19 -6.22 -11.01 -22.48
N VAL A 20 -7.49 -10.67 -22.29
CA VAL A 20 -8.05 -10.43 -20.94
C VAL A 20 -7.95 -11.68 -20.08
N ALA A 21 -8.27 -12.86 -20.64
CA ALA A 21 -8.15 -14.13 -19.91
C ALA A 21 -6.70 -14.42 -19.47
N ALA A 22 -5.71 -14.10 -20.31
CA ALA A 22 -4.29 -14.28 -19.96
C ALA A 22 -3.83 -13.32 -18.85
N LEU A 23 -4.32 -12.07 -18.82
CA LEU A 23 -3.98 -11.12 -17.75
C LEU A 23 -4.61 -11.51 -16.40
N CYS A 24 -5.82 -12.06 -16.41
CA CYS A 24 -6.48 -12.51 -15.18
C CYS A 24 -5.85 -13.77 -14.57
N ALA A 25 -5.11 -14.56 -15.36
CA ALA A 25 -4.48 -15.80 -14.91
C ALA A 25 -3.03 -15.60 -14.40
N ALA A 26 -2.48 -14.40 -14.52
CA ALA A 26 -1.14 -14.12 -14.03
C ALA A 26 -1.13 -14.11 -12.49
N PRO A 27 -0.24 -14.86 -11.82
CA PRO A 27 -0.11 -14.79 -10.38
C PRO A 27 0.39 -13.38 -9.99
N VAL A 28 -0.42 -12.66 -9.22
CA VAL A 28 0.02 -11.48 -8.49
C VAL A 28 1.00 -11.95 -7.41
N ASN A 29 2.29 -11.69 -7.61
CA ASN A 29 3.27 -11.77 -6.54
C ASN A 29 3.15 -10.46 -5.74
N ALA A 30 2.43 -10.51 -4.63
CA ALA A 30 2.52 -9.46 -3.63
C ALA A 30 3.88 -9.62 -2.95
N GLU A 31 4.80 -8.68 -3.18
CA GLU A 31 6.03 -8.61 -2.40
C GLU A 31 5.64 -8.19 -0.98
N ASP A 32 5.82 -9.10 -0.03
CA ASP A 32 5.63 -8.84 1.38
C ASP A 32 6.74 -7.87 1.80
N THR A 33 6.43 -6.57 1.78
CA THR A 33 7.35 -5.55 2.30
C THR A 33 7.52 -5.85 3.77
N ALA A 34 8.76 -6.08 4.20
CA ALA A 34 9.04 -6.33 5.61
C ALA A 34 8.39 -5.23 6.46
N PRO A 35 7.64 -5.59 7.51
CA PRO A 35 6.93 -4.60 8.31
C PRO A 35 7.96 -3.61 8.89
N THR A 36 7.78 -2.34 8.54
CA THR A 36 8.53 -1.25 9.17
C THR A 36 8.20 -1.27 10.67
N PRO A 37 9.19 -1.12 11.57
CA PRO A 37 8.92 -0.99 12.98
C PRO A 37 7.91 0.15 13.20
N GLU A 38 6.82 -0.12 13.91
CA GLU A 38 5.86 0.92 14.24
C GLU A 38 6.52 1.98 15.14
N PRO A 39 6.28 3.28 14.88
CA PRO A 39 6.83 4.34 15.69
C PRO A 39 6.30 4.23 17.13
N ILE A 40 7.17 4.44 18.11
CA ILE A 40 6.81 4.33 19.53
C ILE A 40 5.86 5.48 19.90
N TRP A 41 6.09 6.64 19.29
CA TRP A 41 5.29 7.85 19.42
C TRP A 41 4.80 8.33 18.06
N ALA A 42 3.54 8.78 18.01
CA ALA A 42 2.92 9.25 16.76
C ALA A 42 3.60 10.47 16.12
N PHE A 43 4.42 11.20 16.88
CA PHE A 43 5.14 12.39 16.38
C PHE A 43 6.50 12.08 15.76
N GLU A 44 7.01 10.85 15.81
CA GLU A 44 8.32 10.49 15.23
C GLU A 44 8.36 10.71 13.71
N GLU A 45 7.22 10.54 13.05
CA GLU A 45 7.05 10.79 11.61
C GLU A 45 6.44 12.17 11.32
N SER A 46 6.11 12.95 12.35
CA SER A 46 5.49 14.25 12.19
C SER A 46 6.52 15.30 11.79
N ASP A 47 6.08 16.20 10.91
CA ASP A 47 6.78 17.42 10.51
C ASP A 47 6.59 18.58 11.51
N ILE A 48 5.73 18.39 12.51
CA ILE A 48 5.47 19.38 13.56
C ILE A 48 6.39 19.08 14.75
N PRO A 49 7.18 20.07 15.22
CA PRO A 49 8.04 19.87 16.37
C PRO A 49 7.21 19.65 17.64
N VAL A 50 7.73 18.80 18.53
CA VAL A 50 7.13 18.59 19.84
C VAL A 50 7.45 19.77 20.76
N ASP A 51 6.53 20.06 21.69
CA ASP A 51 6.73 21.10 22.69
C ASP A 51 7.90 20.72 23.63
N PRO A 52 8.92 21.58 23.76
CA PRO A 52 10.11 21.29 24.56
C PRO A 52 9.84 21.20 26.07
N GLU A 53 8.70 21.65 26.58
CA GLU A 53 8.30 21.42 27.98
C GLU A 53 7.99 19.94 28.28
N PHE A 54 7.76 19.13 27.24
CA PHE A 54 7.43 17.72 27.39
C PHE A 54 8.65 16.82 27.18
N HIS A 55 8.89 15.95 28.16
CA HIS A 55 9.91 14.91 28.09
C HIS A 55 9.26 13.54 27.90
N PHE A 56 9.67 12.82 26.86
CA PHE A 56 9.11 11.52 26.48
C PHE A 56 10.12 10.40 26.74
N GLY A 57 9.62 9.23 27.14
CA GLY A 57 10.47 8.06 27.25
C GLY A 57 9.70 6.76 27.40
N VAL A 58 10.47 5.67 27.42
CA VAL A 58 9.99 4.31 27.60
C VAL A 58 10.80 3.66 28.72
N LEU A 59 10.12 3.03 29.66
CA LEU A 59 10.74 2.25 30.72
C LEU A 59 11.20 0.88 30.19
N GLU A 60 12.06 0.18 30.93
CA GLU A 60 12.58 -1.14 30.52
C GLU A 60 11.48 -2.19 30.32
N ASN A 61 10.33 -2.03 30.98
CA ASN A 61 9.16 -2.90 30.83
C ASN A 61 8.25 -2.51 29.65
N GLY A 62 8.65 -1.55 28.81
CA GLY A 62 7.90 -1.06 27.66
C GLY A 62 6.84 0.00 27.98
N MET A 63 6.69 0.42 29.26
CA MET A 63 5.72 1.46 29.60
C MET A 63 6.20 2.83 29.13
N ARG A 64 5.32 3.54 28.41
CA ARG A 64 5.54 4.90 27.92
C ARG A 64 5.21 5.92 29.00
N TYR A 65 6.01 6.98 29.12
CA TYR A 65 5.76 8.09 30.04
C TYR A 65 5.97 9.44 29.35
N ILE A 66 5.31 10.46 29.91
CA ILE A 66 5.42 11.86 29.50
C ILE A 66 5.52 12.70 30.77
N LEU A 67 6.53 13.56 30.87
CA LEU A 67 6.72 14.49 31.97
C LEU A 67 6.63 15.93 31.46
N ARG A 68 6.03 16.82 32.24
CA ARG A 68 5.99 18.26 32.00
C ARG A 68 6.12 18.99 33.32
N GLU A 69 7.01 19.98 33.39
CA GLU A 69 7.09 20.87 34.55
C GLU A 69 5.88 21.82 34.60
N ASN A 70 5.50 22.29 35.78
CA ASN A 70 4.33 23.16 35.98
C ASN A 70 4.66 24.42 36.78
#